data_AF-X1F9A1-F1
#
_entry.id   AF-X1F9A1-F1
#
_cell.length_a   1.000
_cell.length_b   1.000
_cell.length_c   1.000
_cell.angle_alpha   90.00
_cell.angle_beta   90.00
_cell.angle_gamma   90.00
#
_symmetry.space_group_name_H-M   'P 1'
#
loop_
_entity.id
_entity.type
_entity.pdbx_description
1 polymer ?
#
loop_
_entity_poly.entity_id
_entity_poly.type
_entity_poly.pdbx_seq_one_letter_code
_entity_poly.pdbx_strand_id
1 'polypeptide(L)'
;MNITEAVIKDTTGSVKAVWFNQPFLTNNLKQGKRVSLSGKLATGPKGLYLSNPNYELLIIYKAPVHTARLIPIYPETIGLGSRFIRYYVKLILPLGDKIKEFIPADISKKHKLPNISTAIKNIHYPENLKQTEEAKKRFAFEELFLLQLFVLQQKQKFQKENASSVPFDKNLIQSFVEKLPFKLTNAQRKASWEIIQDLEKTQPMNRLLQGDVGSGKTVVAIMAALETAKAGYQVAFMAPTEILAQQHFKEVNKLLKGFDIKIGLLTRTQKKDHDKASILIGTHALIQKGVKFKNLALVIVDEQHRFGVEQRAKL
;
A
#
# COMPACT_ATOMS: atom_id res chain seq x y z
N MET A 1 49.41 -3.20 8.59
CA MET A 1 48.17 -4.01 8.58
C MET A 1 48.28 -5.00 9.73
N ASN A 2 47.42 -4.91 10.74
CA ASN A 2 47.49 -5.81 11.88
C ASN A 2 46.70 -7.08 11.56
N ILE A 3 47.33 -8.24 11.73
CA ILE A 3 46.69 -9.53 11.49
C ILE A 3 46.62 -10.26 12.83
N THR A 4 45.42 -10.67 13.22
CA THR A 4 45.23 -11.57 14.37
C THR A 4 44.91 -12.95 13.85
N GLU A 5 45.67 -13.95 14.31
CA GLU A 5 45.48 -15.34 13.93
C GLU A 5 45.16 -16.19 15.16
N ALA A 6 44.27 -17.16 14.99
CA ALA A 6 44.06 -18.22 15.97
C ALA A 6 44.03 -19.57 15.27
N VAL A 7 44.62 -20.59 15.89
CA VAL A 7 44.47 -21.99 15.47
C VAL A 7 43.41 -22.62 16.34
N ILE A 8 42.34 -23.10 15.71
CA ILE A 8 41.21 -23.71 16.38
C ILE A 8 41.27 -25.21 16.13
N LYS A 9 41.18 -25.99 17.20
CA LYS A 9 41.29 -27.45 17.17
C LYS A 9 40.02 -28.10 17.74
N ASP A 10 39.54 -29.12 17.06
CA ASP A 10 38.51 -30.04 17.57
C ASP A 10 39.03 -31.50 17.56
N THR A 11 38.13 -32.48 17.70
CA THR A 11 38.48 -33.90 17.69
C THR A 11 38.92 -34.42 16.33
N THR A 12 38.60 -33.71 15.24
CA THR A 12 38.84 -34.13 13.86
C THR A 12 40.06 -33.47 13.23
N GLY A 13 40.42 -32.26 13.68
CA GLY A 13 41.57 -31.56 13.14
C GLY A 13 41.72 -30.14 13.67
N SER A 14 42.42 -29.32 12.89
CA SER A 14 42.63 -27.91 13.20
C SER A 14 42.48 -27.03 11.97
N VAL A 15 41.91 -25.84 12.15
CA VAL A 15 41.79 -24.82 11.12
C VAL A 15 42.31 -23.48 11.62
N LYS A 16 42.96 -22.72 10.74
CA LYS A 16 43.39 -21.35 11.04
C LYS A 16 42.22 -20.39 10.84
N ALA A 17 42.04 -19.45 11.75
CA ALA A 17 41.16 -18.30 11.60
C ALA A 17 41.99 -17.01 11.59
N VAL A 18 41.71 -16.13 10.63
CA VAL A 18 42.48 -14.89 10.39
C VAL A 18 41.53 -13.70 10.41
N TRP A 19 41.82 -12.71 11.25
CA TRP A 19 41.11 -11.44 11.31
C TRP A 19 42.05 -10.29 10.93
N PHE A 20 41.61 -9.50 9.97
CA PHE A 20 42.37 -8.33 9.50
C PHE A 20 41.93 -7.09 10.28
N ASN A 21 42.90 -6.32 10.76
CA ASN A 21 42.74 -5.07 11.49
C ASN A 21 41.87 -5.17 12.78
N GLN A 22 41.86 -6.33 13.44
CA GLN A 22 41.11 -6.56 14.69
C GLN A 22 42.03 -6.99 15.85
N PRO A 23 43.03 -6.16 16.23
CA PRO A 23 44.03 -6.55 17.25
C PRO A 23 43.43 -6.79 18.63
N PHE A 24 42.27 -6.22 18.95
CA PHE A 24 41.56 -6.41 20.23
C PHE A 24 41.16 -7.87 20.48
N LEU A 25 41.11 -8.71 19.44
CA LEU A 25 40.73 -10.12 19.56
C LEU A 25 41.73 -10.95 20.36
N THR A 26 43.00 -10.56 20.40
CA THR A 26 44.03 -11.25 21.20
C THR A 26 43.71 -11.22 22.70
N ASN A 27 43.04 -10.17 23.18
CA ASN A 27 42.61 -10.06 24.57
C ASN A 27 41.42 -11.00 24.89
N ASN A 28 40.54 -11.21 23.91
CA ASN A 28 39.30 -11.96 24.08
C ASN A 28 39.49 -13.46 23.83
N LEU A 29 40.21 -13.82 22.78
CA LEU A 29 40.48 -15.19 22.31
C LEU A 29 41.79 -15.71 22.93
N LYS A 30 41.73 -16.07 24.21
CA LYS A 30 42.87 -16.69 24.92
C LYS A 30 42.90 -18.21 24.73
N GLN A 31 44.11 -18.78 24.77
CA GLN A 31 44.32 -20.23 24.68
C GLN A 31 43.51 -20.98 25.76
N GLY A 32 43.01 -22.17 25.40
CA GLY A 32 42.21 -23.02 26.30
C GLY A 32 40.72 -22.67 26.34
N LYS A 33 40.28 -21.54 25.79
CA LYS A 33 38.86 -21.20 25.69
C LYS A 33 38.18 -21.94 24.53
N ARG A 34 36.94 -22.36 24.75
CA ARG A 34 36.06 -22.86 23.69
C ARG A 34 35.41 -21.70 22.94
N VAL A 35 35.37 -21.79 21.62
CA VAL A 35 34.82 -20.75 20.75
C VAL A 35 33.99 -21.40 19.64
N SER A 36 32.94 -20.72 19.22
CA SER A 36 32.18 -21.05 18.01
C SER A 36 32.50 -20.02 16.94
N LEU A 37 32.82 -20.50 15.74
CA LEU A 37 33.17 -19.67 14.59
C LEU A 37 32.21 -19.92 13.44
N SER A 38 31.88 -18.86 12.70
CA SER A 38 31.14 -18.94 11.46
C SER A 38 31.69 -17.91 10.48
N GLY A 39 32.12 -18.36 9.30
CA GLY A 39 32.74 -17.49 8.32
C GLY A 39 33.05 -18.22 7.02
N LYS A 40 33.60 -17.47 6.07
CA LYS A 40 33.98 -18.01 4.77
C LYS A 40 35.34 -18.70 4.85
N LEU A 41 35.45 -19.88 4.24
CA LEU A 41 36.72 -20.52 3.95
C LEU A 41 37.41 -19.76 2.80
N ALA A 42 38.69 -19.46 2.99
CA ALA A 42 39.56 -18.85 2.00
C ALA A 42 40.84 -19.69 1.88
N THR A 43 41.46 -19.64 0.71
CA THR A 43 42.74 -20.31 0.44
C THR A 43 43.86 -19.29 0.56
N GLY A 44 44.87 -19.59 1.36
CA GLY A 44 46.10 -18.79 1.46
C GLY A 44 47.35 -19.63 1.17
N PRO A 45 48.54 -19.00 1.21
CA PRO A 45 49.81 -19.69 0.95
C PRO A 45 50.11 -20.85 1.91
N LYS A 46 49.49 -20.85 3.09
CA LYS A 46 49.65 -21.88 4.13
C LYS A 46 48.42 -22.82 4.23
N GLY A 47 47.59 -22.86 3.20
CA GLY A 47 46.38 -23.69 3.13
C GLY A 47 45.09 -22.93 3.45
N LEU A 48 44.04 -23.69 3.77
CA LEU A 48 42.71 -23.17 4.06
C LEU A 48 42.66 -22.44 5.41
N TYR A 49 41.95 -21.32 5.45
CA TYR A 49 41.69 -20.58 6.67
C TYR A 49 40.30 -19.94 6.65
N LEU A 50 39.75 -19.64 7.82
CA LEU A 50 38.54 -18.83 7.97
C LEU A 50 38.92 -17.35 7.92
N SER A 51 38.39 -16.62 6.93
CA SER A 51 38.67 -15.19 6.73
C SER A 51 37.62 -14.32 7.41
N ASN A 52 38.06 -13.45 8.33
CA ASN A 52 37.23 -12.59 9.18
C ASN A 52 35.97 -13.30 9.75
N PRO A 53 36.09 -14.50 10.35
CA PRO A 53 34.90 -15.21 10.82
C PRO A 53 34.25 -14.48 11.99
N ASN A 54 32.92 -14.54 12.05
CA ASN A 54 32.20 -14.21 13.26
C ASN A 54 32.57 -15.21 14.35
N TYR A 55 32.71 -14.71 15.58
CA TYR A 55 33.11 -15.52 16.73
C TYR A 55 32.23 -15.25 17.95
N GLU A 56 32.05 -16.30 18.73
CA GLU A 56 31.41 -16.24 20.04
C GLU A 56 32.13 -17.18 21.01
N LEU A 57 32.54 -16.64 22.16
CA LEU A 57 33.10 -17.45 23.23
C LEU A 57 32.01 -18.32 23.83
N LEU A 58 32.26 -19.62 23.92
CA LEU A 58 31.31 -20.56 24.50
C LEU A 58 31.44 -20.54 26.01
N ILE A 59 30.38 -20.14 26.69
CA ILE A 59 30.27 -20.12 28.15
C ILE A 59 29.40 -21.30 28.55
N ILE A 60 29.82 -22.02 29.59
CA ILE A 60 29.04 -23.14 30.15
C ILE A 60 27.64 -22.61 30.54
N TYR A 61 26.59 -23.34 30.15
CA TYR A 61 25.19 -23.00 30.39
C TYR A 61 24.62 -21.79 29.63
N LYS A 62 25.34 -21.24 28.63
CA LYS A 62 24.83 -20.15 27.79
C LYS A 62 24.85 -20.54 26.31
N ALA A 63 23.67 -20.60 25.69
CA ALA A 63 23.55 -20.84 24.26
C ALA A 63 24.10 -19.65 23.44
N PRO A 64 24.77 -19.91 22.30
CA PRO A 64 25.30 -18.85 21.45
C PRO A 64 24.17 -18.02 20.83
N VAL A 65 24.42 -16.71 20.70
CA VAL A 65 23.50 -15.72 20.13
C VAL A 65 23.89 -15.34 18.70
N HIS A 66 25.15 -15.53 18.32
CA HIS A 66 25.73 -15.03 17.07
C HIS A 66 26.21 -16.15 16.15
N THR A 67 26.21 -17.40 16.60
CA THR A 67 26.64 -18.56 15.83
C THR A 67 25.74 -19.79 16.09
N ALA A 68 25.95 -20.86 15.32
CA ALA A 68 25.36 -22.19 15.51
C ALA A 68 23.82 -22.27 15.52
N ARG A 69 23.15 -21.35 14.81
CA ARG A 69 21.69 -21.29 14.66
C ARG A 69 21.28 -20.44 13.46
N LEU A 70 19.97 -20.33 13.21
CA LEU A 70 19.43 -19.31 12.32
C LEU A 70 19.62 -17.92 12.94
N ILE A 71 20.37 -17.07 12.25
CA ILE A 71 20.78 -15.76 12.78
C ILE A 71 20.03 -14.67 12.03
N PRO A 72 19.28 -13.79 12.71
CA PRO A 72 18.64 -12.66 12.05
C PRO A 72 19.70 -11.65 11.61
N ILE A 73 19.52 -11.14 10.39
CA ILE A 73 20.29 -10.05 9.81
C ILE A 73 19.39 -8.83 9.81
N TYR A 74 19.90 -7.73 10.36
CA TYR A 74 19.16 -6.48 10.49
C TYR A 74 19.73 -5.46 9.50
N PRO A 75 18.93 -4.48 9.05
CA PRO A 75 19.46 -3.30 8.38
C PRO A 75 20.49 -2.61 9.28
N GLU A 76 21.69 -2.40 8.76
CA GLU A 76 22.81 -1.84 9.51
C GLU A 76 23.03 -0.36 9.13
N THR A 77 23.52 0.44 10.08
CA THR A 77 23.96 1.82 9.84
C THR A 77 25.28 2.07 10.57
N ILE A 78 25.92 3.23 10.32
CA ILE A 78 27.20 3.59 10.94
C ILE A 78 27.07 3.47 12.47
N GLY A 79 27.93 2.66 13.08
CA GLY A 79 27.93 2.40 14.53
C GLY A 79 26.93 1.34 15.01
N LEU A 80 26.04 0.81 14.16
CA LEU A 80 25.02 -0.17 14.53
C LEU A 80 25.01 -1.35 13.57
N GLY A 81 25.77 -2.40 13.92
CA GLY A 81 25.77 -3.67 13.21
C GLY A 81 24.75 -4.68 13.76
N SER A 82 24.40 -5.69 12.96
CA SER A 82 23.43 -6.73 13.34
C SER A 82 23.80 -7.47 14.62
N ARG A 83 25.10 -7.58 14.94
CA ARG A 83 25.57 -8.18 16.19
C ARG A 83 25.06 -7.41 17.42
N PHE A 84 25.16 -6.08 17.37
CA PHE A 84 24.69 -5.19 18.43
C PHE A 84 23.17 -5.27 18.53
N ILE A 85 22.45 -5.13 17.42
CA ILE A 85 20.99 -5.20 17.39
C ILE A 85 20.49 -6.54 17.94
N ARG A 86 21.08 -7.68 17.52
CA ARG A 86 20.77 -9.01 18.05
C ARG A 86 20.85 -9.06 19.57
N TYR A 87 21.92 -8.53 20.14
CA TYR A 87 22.13 -8.54 21.58
C TYR A 87 20.97 -7.85 22.32
N TYR A 88 20.61 -6.63 21.94
CA TYR A 88 19.51 -5.90 22.57
C TYR A 88 18.14 -6.55 22.31
N VAL A 89 17.89 -7.00 21.07
CA VAL A 89 16.65 -7.72 20.77
C VAL A 89 16.52 -8.95 21.66
N LYS A 90 17.59 -9.71 21.91
CA LYS A 90 17.53 -10.88 22.81
C LYS A 90 17.14 -10.50 24.24
N LEU A 91 17.63 -9.36 24.74
CA LEU A 91 17.33 -8.89 26.09
C LEU A 91 15.86 -8.48 26.25
N ILE A 92 15.29 -7.84 25.23
CA ILE A 92 13.92 -7.32 25.29
C ILE A 92 12.87 -8.31 24.78
N LEU A 93 13.25 -9.36 24.05
CA LEU A 93 12.32 -10.35 23.47
C LEU A 93 11.32 -10.95 24.47
N PRO A 94 11.69 -11.23 25.74
CA PRO A 94 10.73 -11.71 26.74
C PRO A 94 9.59 -10.73 27.03
N LEU A 95 9.77 -9.42 26.80
CA LEU A 95 8.70 -8.43 26.93
C LEU A 95 7.59 -8.64 25.89
N GLY A 96 7.89 -9.33 24.79
CA GLY A 96 6.92 -9.70 23.77
C GLY A 96 5.74 -10.52 24.31
N ASP A 97 5.94 -11.28 25.39
CA ASP A 97 4.87 -12.07 26.03
C ASP A 97 3.76 -11.21 26.66
N LYS A 98 4.00 -9.91 26.84
CA LYS A 98 3.00 -8.95 27.33
C LYS A 98 2.08 -8.44 26.22
N ILE A 99 2.39 -8.73 24.95
CA ILE A 99 1.61 -8.23 23.82
C ILE A 99 0.34 -9.06 23.71
N LYS A 100 -0.81 -8.38 23.83
CA LYS A 100 -2.11 -9.03 23.73
C LYS A 100 -2.40 -9.39 22.28
N GLU A 101 -2.86 -10.61 22.06
CA GLU A 101 -3.39 -11.01 20.76
C GLU A 101 -4.66 -10.23 20.46
N PHE A 102 -4.72 -9.70 19.24
CA PHE A 102 -5.87 -8.93 18.76
C PHE A 102 -6.57 -9.60 17.58
N ILE A 103 -5.94 -10.57 16.93
CA ILE A 103 -6.60 -11.38 15.91
C ILE A 103 -7.52 -12.38 16.63
N PRO A 104 -8.84 -12.39 16.31
CA PRO A 104 -9.80 -13.32 16.90
C PRO A 104 -9.36 -14.79 16.77
N ALA A 105 -9.68 -15.59 17.79
CA ALA A 105 -9.19 -16.97 17.91
C ALA A 105 -9.69 -17.89 16.78
N ASP A 106 -10.90 -17.65 16.28
CA ASP A 106 -11.49 -18.34 15.14
C ASP A 106 -10.71 -18.08 13.84
N ILE A 107 -10.35 -16.81 13.58
CA ILE A 107 -9.53 -16.42 12.43
C ILE A 107 -8.13 -17.03 12.55
N SER A 108 -7.50 -16.90 13.72
CA SER A 108 -6.16 -17.44 13.98
C SER A 108 -6.12 -18.96 13.76
N LYS A 109 -7.11 -19.70 14.27
CA LYS A 109 -7.23 -21.16 14.10
C LYS A 109 -7.45 -21.54 12.64
N LYS A 110 -8.37 -20.86 11.95
CA LYS A 110 -8.70 -21.12 10.54
C LYS A 110 -7.48 -20.97 9.63
N HIS A 111 -6.67 -19.94 9.85
CA HIS A 111 -5.50 -19.63 9.01
C HIS A 111 -4.19 -20.24 9.53
N LYS A 112 -4.24 -20.99 10.65
CA LYS A 112 -3.10 -21.60 11.34
C LYS A 112 -2.01 -20.57 11.66
N LEU A 113 -2.43 -19.44 12.23
CA LEU A 113 -1.53 -18.35 12.57
C LEU A 113 -0.98 -18.55 13.99
N PRO A 114 0.34 -18.46 14.20
CA PRO A 114 0.91 -18.39 15.55
C PRO A 114 0.42 -17.13 16.27
N ASN A 115 0.34 -17.17 17.59
CA ASN A 115 0.06 -15.98 18.41
C ASN A 115 1.13 -14.89 18.18
N ILE A 116 0.77 -13.62 18.34
CA ILE A 116 1.69 -12.48 18.19
C ILE A 116 3.01 -12.65 18.97
N SER A 117 2.95 -13.10 20.21
CA SER A 117 4.13 -13.29 21.06
C SER A 117 5.08 -14.34 20.47
N THR A 118 4.51 -15.45 19.96
CA THR A 118 5.26 -16.52 19.30
C THR A 118 5.85 -16.04 17.97
N ALA A 119 5.09 -15.29 17.17
CA ALA A 119 5.57 -14.80 15.88
C ALA A 119 6.71 -13.79 16.02
N ILE A 120 6.64 -12.88 16.99
CA ILE A 120 7.74 -11.94 17.31
C ILE A 120 9.00 -12.71 17.72
N LYS A 121 8.84 -13.76 18.54
CA LYS A 121 9.97 -14.63 18.89
C LYS A 121 10.55 -15.31 17.66
N ASN A 122 9.72 -15.93 16.82
CA ASN A 122 10.14 -16.72 15.68
C ASN A 122 10.72 -15.89 14.53
N ILE A 123 10.29 -14.64 14.33
CA ILE A 123 10.85 -13.79 13.27
C ILE A 123 12.29 -13.35 13.59
N HIS A 124 12.63 -13.23 14.88
CA HIS A 124 13.97 -12.83 15.32
C HIS A 124 14.85 -14.00 15.75
N TYR A 125 14.26 -15.03 16.37
CA TYR A 125 14.95 -16.13 17.02
C TYR A 125 14.26 -17.48 16.72
N PRO A 126 14.14 -17.89 15.45
CA PRO A 126 13.55 -19.17 15.08
C PRO A 126 14.47 -20.35 15.40
N GLU A 127 13.89 -21.48 15.78
CA GLU A 127 14.61 -22.75 15.91
C GLU A 127 14.82 -23.42 14.55
N ASN A 128 13.91 -23.20 13.61
CA ASN A 128 13.94 -23.77 12.28
C ASN A 128 13.27 -22.86 11.23
N LEU A 129 13.52 -23.13 9.96
CA LEU A 129 12.99 -22.30 8.86
C LEU A 129 11.46 -22.30 8.81
N LYS A 130 10.80 -23.37 9.23
CA LYS A 130 9.34 -23.45 9.25
C LYS A 130 8.73 -22.40 10.19
N GLN A 131 9.27 -22.24 11.38
CA GLN A 131 8.85 -21.21 12.33
C GLN A 131 9.02 -19.79 11.76
N THR A 132 10.10 -19.56 11.01
CA THR A 132 10.33 -18.28 10.31
C THR A 132 9.21 -18.00 9.29
N GLU A 133 8.89 -18.98 8.47
CA GLU A 133 7.85 -18.82 7.44
C GLU A 133 6.45 -18.65 8.05
N GLU A 134 6.13 -19.36 9.13
CA GLU A 134 4.88 -19.17 9.87
C GLU A 134 4.78 -17.77 10.49
N ALA A 135 5.88 -17.24 11.04
CA ALA A 135 5.93 -15.88 11.57
C ALA A 135 5.75 -14.82 10.47
N LYS A 136 6.46 -14.96 9.34
CA LYS A 136 6.29 -14.09 8.17
C LYS A 136 4.86 -14.10 7.65
N LYS A 137 4.28 -15.29 7.49
CA LYS A 137 2.89 -15.47 7.06
C LYS A 137 1.93 -14.77 8.02
N ARG A 138 2.15 -14.87 9.33
CA ARG A 138 1.35 -14.18 10.34
C ARG A 138 1.40 -12.67 10.14
N PHE A 139 2.58 -12.06 10.06
CA PHE A 139 2.69 -10.61 9.93
C PHE A 139 2.18 -10.10 8.58
N ALA A 140 2.37 -10.84 7.49
CA ALA A 140 1.77 -10.51 6.20
C ALA A 140 0.23 -10.57 6.24
N PHE A 141 -0.32 -11.58 6.91
CA PHE A 141 -1.77 -11.66 7.15
C PHE A 141 -2.25 -10.48 8.01
N GLU A 142 -1.53 -10.19 9.10
CA GLU A 142 -1.85 -9.11 10.04
C GLU A 142 -1.93 -7.76 9.34
N GLU A 143 -0.93 -7.44 8.50
CA GLU A 143 -0.89 -6.20 7.71
C GLU A 143 -2.09 -6.08 6.77
N LEU A 144 -2.37 -7.12 5.98
CA LEU A 144 -3.51 -7.13 5.05
C LEU A 144 -4.85 -7.09 5.80
N PHE A 145 -4.95 -7.77 6.94
CA PHE A 145 -6.15 -7.81 7.77
C PHE A 145 -6.45 -6.41 8.34
N LEU A 146 -5.45 -5.73 8.89
CA LEU A 146 -5.59 -4.37 9.40
C LEU A 146 -5.95 -3.38 8.29
N LEU A 147 -5.32 -3.49 7.12
CA LEU A 147 -5.67 -2.67 5.95
C LEU A 147 -7.12 -2.89 5.52
N GLN A 148 -7.56 -4.15 5.44
CA GLN A 148 -8.93 -4.49 5.04
C GLN A 148 -9.95 -4.00 6.08
N LEU A 149 -9.65 -4.14 7.38
CA LEU A 149 -10.49 -3.62 8.45
C LEU A 149 -10.64 -2.09 8.35
N PHE A 150 -9.54 -1.38 8.10
CA PHE A 150 -9.58 0.06 7.88
C PHE A 150 -10.47 0.43 6.69
N VAL A 151 -10.31 -0.24 5.53
CA VAL A 151 -11.15 -0.02 4.35
C VAL A 151 -12.63 -0.29 4.64
N LEU A 152 -12.94 -1.37 5.36
CA LEU A 152 -14.32 -1.72 5.73
C LEU A 152 -14.92 -0.70 6.70
N GLN A 153 -14.15 -0.21 7.68
CA GLN A 153 -14.59 0.86 8.57
C GLN A 153 -14.89 2.15 7.80
N GLN A 154 -14.03 2.52 6.85
CA GLN A 154 -14.26 3.69 5.99
C GLN A 154 -15.49 3.50 5.11
N LYS A 155 -15.70 2.31 4.54
CA LYS A 155 -16.92 1.97 3.78
C LYS A 155 -18.17 2.08 4.64
N GLN A 156 -18.12 1.57 5.88
CA GLN A 156 -19.26 1.63 6.80
C GLN A 156 -19.58 3.07 7.22
N LYS A 157 -18.57 3.92 7.44
CA LYS A 157 -18.79 5.35 7.69
C LYS A 157 -19.49 5.99 6.49
N PHE A 158 -19.00 5.74 5.28
CA PHE A 158 -19.56 6.29 4.05
C PHE A 158 -21.00 5.83 3.79
N GLN A 159 -21.34 4.58 4.12
CA GLN A 159 -22.70 4.04 4.00
C GLN A 159 -23.71 4.65 4.99
N LYS A 160 -23.24 5.30 6.06
CA LYS A 160 -24.10 6.00 7.02
C LYS A 160 -24.40 7.43 6.60
N GLU A 161 -23.64 7.97 5.64
CA GLU A 161 -23.93 9.28 5.06
C GLU A 161 -25.17 9.19 4.18
N ASN A 162 -25.89 10.30 4.06
CA ASN A 162 -27.02 10.42 3.16
C ASN A 162 -26.58 11.10 1.86
N ALA A 163 -27.08 10.62 0.73
CA ALA A 163 -26.92 11.21 -0.58
C ALA A 163 -28.27 11.51 -1.23
N SER A 164 -28.26 12.47 -2.15
CA SER A 164 -29.43 12.74 -2.98
C SER A 164 -29.61 11.59 -3.97
N SER A 165 -30.80 10.98 -3.97
CA SER A 165 -31.16 9.97 -4.96
C SER A 165 -31.42 10.64 -6.31
N VAL A 166 -30.83 10.07 -7.37
CA VAL A 166 -31.03 10.45 -8.77
C VAL A 166 -31.78 9.30 -9.44
N PRO A 167 -33.11 9.40 -9.63
CA PRO A 167 -33.91 8.33 -10.22
C PRO A 167 -33.51 8.03 -11.67
N PHE A 168 -33.56 6.76 -12.06
CA PHE A 168 -33.25 6.35 -13.43
C PHE A 168 -34.31 6.85 -14.43
N ASP A 169 -33.90 7.63 -15.42
CA ASP A 169 -34.76 8.02 -16.54
C ASP A 169 -34.42 7.20 -17.79
N LYS A 170 -35.20 6.15 -18.00
CA LYS A 170 -35.07 5.25 -19.15
C LYS A 170 -35.15 5.98 -20.50
N ASN A 171 -36.09 6.92 -20.64
CA ASN A 171 -36.31 7.60 -21.92
C ASN A 171 -35.14 8.54 -22.23
N LEU A 172 -34.64 9.25 -21.21
CA LEU A 172 -33.47 10.10 -21.33
C LEU A 172 -32.25 9.28 -21.80
N ILE A 173 -31.92 8.21 -21.09
CA ILE A 173 -30.74 7.40 -21.40
C ILE A 173 -30.88 6.70 -22.75
N GLN A 174 -32.07 6.19 -23.09
CA GLN A 174 -32.31 5.62 -24.42
C GLN A 174 -32.09 6.66 -25.53
N SER A 175 -32.66 7.87 -25.38
CA SER A 175 -32.49 8.95 -26.36
C SER A 175 -31.02 9.40 -26.50
N PHE A 176 -30.23 9.31 -25.43
CA PHE A 176 -28.80 9.59 -25.48
C PHE A 176 -28.04 8.51 -26.23
N VAL A 177 -28.28 7.24 -25.92
CA VAL A 177 -27.61 6.09 -26.56
C VAL A 177 -27.92 6.05 -28.06
N GLU A 178 -29.14 6.36 -28.48
CA GLU A 178 -29.54 6.42 -29.90
C GLU A 178 -28.83 7.53 -30.69
N LYS A 179 -28.45 8.64 -30.04
CA LYS A 179 -27.71 9.76 -30.66
C LYS A 179 -26.21 9.53 -30.74
N LEU A 180 -25.67 8.48 -30.09
CA LEU A 180 -24.24 8.22 -30.13
C LEU A 180 -23.80 7.80 -31.54
N PRO A 181 -22.64 8.29 -32.03
CA PRO A 181 -22.12 7.91 -33.34
C PRO A 181 -21.53 6.49 -33.37
N PHE A 182 -21.68 5.72 -32.30
CA PHE A 182 -21.17 4.37 -32.13
C PHE A 182 -22.08 3.57 -31.20
N LYS A 183 -21.96 2.24 -31.23
CA LYS A 183 -22.65 1.35 -30.30
C LYS A 183 -21.85 1.16 -29.03
N LEU A 184 -22.51 1.28 -27.87
CA LEU A 184 -21.88 0.96 -26.59
C LEU A 184 -21.52 -0.53 -26.51
N THR A 185 -20.31 -0.81 -26.02
CA THR A 185 -19.87 -2.17 -25.73
C THR A 185 -20.61 -2.75 -24.53
N ASN A 186 -20.62 -4.08 -24.38
CA ASN A 186 -21.24 -4.72 -23.21
C ASN A 186 -20.61 -4.27 -21.88
N ALA A 187 -19.29 -4.03 -21.88
CA ALA A 187 -18.58 -3.50 -20.71
C ALA A 187 -19.04 -2.09 -20.34
N GLN A 188 -19.19 -1.19 -21.32
CA GLN A 188 -19.71 0.16 -21.11
C GLN A 188 -21.16 0.12 -20.61
N ARG A 189 -22.02 -0.71 -21.21
CA ARG A 189 -23.42 -0.88 -20.77
C ARG A 189 -23.50 -1.35 -19.32
N LYS A 190 -22.70 -2.36 -18.95
CA LYS A 190 -22.65 -2.87 -17.58
C LYS A 190 -22.15 -1.80 -16.60
N ALA A 191 -21.06 -1.12 -16.94
CA ALA A 191 -20.48 -0.08 -16.08
C ALA A 191 -21.44 1.11 -15.89
N SER A 192 -22.07 1.58 -16.98
CA SER A 192 -23.10 2.63 -16.90
C SER A 192 -24.26 2.17 -16.03
N TRP A 193 -24.81 0.97 -16.24
CA TRP A 193 -25.93 0.47 -15.46
C TRP A 193 -25.60 0.36 -13.96
N GLU A 194 -24.42 -0.15 -13.61
CA GLU A 194 -24.00 -0.23 -12.21
C GLU A 194 -23.86 1.15 -11.54
N ILE A 195 -23.42 2.17 -12.28
CA ILE A 195 -23.32 3.56 -11.79
C ILE A 195 -24.71 4.15 -11.60
N ILE A 196 -25.59 4.01 -12.60
CA ILE A 196 -26.99 4.48 -12.56
C ILE A 196 -27.71 3.87 -11.35
N GLN A 197 -27.62 2.54 -11.16
CA GLN A 197 -28.23 1.86 -10.02
C GLN A 197 -27.68 2.31 -8.66
N ASP A 198 -26.44 2.82 -8.60
CA ASP A 198 -25.87 3.36 -7.37
C ASP A 198 -26.33 4.81 -7.13
N LEU A 199 -26.49 5.59 -8.19
CA LEU A 199 -27.03 6.96 -8.14
C LEU A 199 -28.49 7.00 -7.67
N GLU A 200 -29.27 5.93 -7.91
CA GLU A 200 -30.64 5.82 -7.39
C GLU A 200 -30.69 5.63 -5.86
N LYS A 201 -29.60 5.20 -5.23
CA LYS A 201 -29.58 4.92 -3.79
C LYS A 201 -29.53 6.20 -2.95
N THR A 202 -29.94 6.07 -1.70
CA THR A 202 -29.84 7.14 -0.69
C THR A 202 -28.48 7.17 0.02
N GLN A 203 -27.61 6.19 -0.23
CA GLN A 203 -26.22 6.19 0.24
C GLN A 203 -25.30 6.71 -0.86
N PRO A 204 -24.25 7.48 -0.52
CA PRO A 204 -23.37 8.03 -1.54
C PRO A 204 -22.63 6.92 -2.30
N MET A 205 -22.48 7.15 -3.61
CA MET A 205 -21.68 6.31 -4.50
C MET A 205 -20.19 6.66 -4.37
N ASN A 206 -19.33 5.64 -4.25
CA ASN A 206 -17.89 5.78 -4.40
C ASN A 206 -17.34 4.66 -5.28
N ARG A 207 -17.17 4.96 -6.57
CA ARG A 207 -16.78 3.98 -7.59
C ARG A 207 -15.51 4.40 -8.31
N LEU A 208 -14.69 3.40 -8.62
CA LEU A 208 -13.56 3.54 -9.53
C LEU A 208 -13.94 2.95 -10.89
N LEU A 209 -14.14 3.82 -11.89
CA LEU A 209 -14.32 3.39 -13.28
C LEU A 209 -12.94 3.16 -13.92
N GLN A 210 -12.50 1.90 -13.95
CA GLN A 210 -11.20 1.51 -14.50
C GLN A 210 -11.33 0.91 -15.90
N GLY A 211 -10.39 1.25 -16.78
CA GLY A 211 -10.27 0.69 -18.12
C GLY A 211 -9.11 1.32 -18.89
N ASP A 212 -8.67 0.66 -19.96
CA ASP A 212 -7.55 1.11 -20.78
C ASP A 212 -7.80 2.46 -21.47
N VAL A 213 -6.72 3.09 -21.95
CA VAL A 213 -6.84 4.31 -22.77
C VAL A 213 -7.64 3.98 -24.02
N GLY A 214 -8.66 4.79 -24.33
CA GLY A 214 -9.55 4.55 -25.47
C GLY A 214 -10.70 3.57 -25.22
N SER A 215 -10.85 2.98 -24.02
CA SER A 215 -11.97 2.07 -23.72
C SER A 215 -13.35 2.76 -23.61
N GLY A 216 -13.41 4.08 -23.78
CA GLY A 216 -14.64 4.86 -23.69
C GLY A 216 -15.14 5.10 -22.26
N LYS A 217 -14.24 5.24 -21.28
CA LYS A 217 -14.62 5.64 -19.90
C LYS A 217 -15.42 6.94 -19.88
N THR A 218 -15.07 7.87 -20.76
CA THR A 218 -15.72 9.19 -20.84
C THR A 218 -17.22 9.10 -21.15
N VAL A 219 -17.65 8.22 -22.06
CA VAL A 219 -19.09 8.11 -22.38
C VAL A 219 -19.89 7.58 -21.19
N VAL A 220 -19.34 6.64 -20.42
CA VAL A 220 -19.95 6.11 -19.20
C VAL A 220 -20.10 7.23 -18.15
N ALA A 221 -19.06 8.03 -17.95
CA ALA A 221 -19.09 9.18 -17.05
C ALA A 221 -20.10 10.26 -17.49
N ILE A 222 -20.20 10.50 -18.80
CA ILE A 222 -21.15 11.47 -19.39
C ILE A 222 -22.60 11.01 -19.22
N MET A 223 -22.90 9.71 -19.33
CA MET A 223 -24.24 9.19 -19.07
C MET A 223 -24.69 9.49 -17.63
N ALA A 224 -23.83 9.23 -16.66
CA ALA A 224 -24.10 9.53 -15.25
C ALA A 224 -24.26 11.05 -15.01
N ALA A 225 -23.44 11.87 -15.67
CA ALA A 225 -23.53 13.32 -15.58
C ALA A 225 -24.83 13.87 -16.20
N LEU A 226 -25.25 13.33 -17.34
CA LEU A 226 -26.49 13.67 -18.03
C LEU A 226 -27.71 13.41 -17.15
N GLU A 227 -27.78 12.21 -16.57
CA GLU A 227 -28.88 11.81 -15.70
C GLU A 227 -28.95 12.68 -14.44
N THR A 228 -27.81 12.87 -13.77
CA THR A 228 -27.73 13.74 -12.59
C THR A 228 -28.16 15.17 -12.90
N ALA A 229 -27.70 15.73 -14.03
CA ALA A 229 -28.05 17.07 -14.46
C ALA A 229 -29.53 17.22 -14.81
N LYS A 230 -30.15 16.19 -15.42
CA LYS A 230 -31.58 16.19 -15.77
C LYS A 230 -32.50 15.98 -14.58
N ALA A 231 -32.04 15.28 -13.55
CA ALA A 231 -32.70 15.24 -12.25
C ALA A 231 -32.64 16.58 -11.48
N GLY A 232 -32.01 17.61 -12.06
CA GLY A 232 -31.96 18.97 -11.52
C GLY A 232 -30.77 19.23 -10.60
N TYR A 233 -29.86 18.26 -10.44
CA TYR A 233 -28.65 18.40 -9.63
C TYR A 233 -27.45 18.89 -10.43
N GLN A 234 -26.39 19.28 -9.72
CA GLN A 234 -25.12 19.69 -10.31
C GLN A 234 -24.09 18.56 -10.32
N VAL A 235 -23.25 18.59 -11.35
CA VAL A 235 -22.13 17.67 -11.56
C VAL A 235 -20.84 18.47 -11.61
N ALA A 236 -19.84 18.06 -10.82
CA ALA A 236 -18.48 18.55 -10.95
C ALA A 236 -17.63 17.52 -11.70
N PHE A 237 -17.03 17.91 -12.82
CA PHE A 237 -16.11 17.05 -13.59
C PHE A 237 -14.70 17.62 -13.50
N MET A 238 -13.84 16.95 -12.74
CA MET A 238 -12.47 17.35 -12.49
C MET A 238 -11.49 16.64 -13.43
N ALA A 239 -10.62 17.42 -14.04
CA ALA A 239 -9.51 16.97 -14.87
C ALA A 239 -8.17 17.51 -14.32
N PRO A 240 -7.05 16.77 -14.44
CA PRO A 240 -5.81 17.12 -13.76
C PRO A 240 -5.11 18.33 -14.38
N THR A 241 -5.40 18.65 -15.63
CA THR A 241 -4.79 19.77 -16.37
C THR A 241 -5.86 20.58 -17.10
N GLU A 242 -5.55 21.85 -17.39
CA GLU A 242 -6.47 22.71 -18.13
C GLU A 242 -6.73 22.21 -19.55
N ILE A 243 -5.73 21.59 -20.18
CA ILE A 243 -5.84 21.00 -21.51
C ILE A 243 -6.86 19.86 -21.49
N LEU A 244 -6.78 18.96 -20.50
CA LEU A 244 -7.75 17.87 -20.36
C LEU A 244 -9.15 18.39 -20.00
N ALA A 245 -9.25 19.41 -19.13
CA ALA A 245 -10.54 20.05 -18.82
C ALA A 245 -11.19 20.64 -20.09
N GLN A 246 -10.41 21.29 -20.96
CA GLN A 246 -10.90 21.82 -22.23
C GLN A 246 -11.30 20.71 -23.22
N GLN A 247 -10.56 19.59 -23.26
CA GLN A 247 -10.90 18.43 -24.08
C GLN A 247 -12.23 17.82 -23.62
N HIS A 248 -12.39 17.55 -22.32
CA HIS A 248 -13.64 17.09 -21.73
C HIS A 248 -14.77 18.07 -22.00
N PHE A 249 -14.55 19.38 -21.84
CA PHE A 249 -15.56 20.39 -22.14
C PHE A 249 -16.05 20.33 -23.58
N LYS A 250 -15.15 20.17 -24.55
CA LYS A 250 -15.52 20.02 -25.97
C LYS A 250 -16.28 18.71 -26.22
N GLU A 251 -15.83 17.61 -25.64
CA GLU A 251 -16.44 16.28 -25.82
C GLU A 251 -17.84 16.21 -25.21
N VAL A 252 -18.00 16.71 -23.98
CA VAL A 252 -19.30 16.76 -23.28
C VAL A 252 -20.28 17.64 -24.04
N ASN A 253 -19.87 18.83 -24.50
CA ASN A 253 -20.74 19.69 -25.33
C ASN A 253 -21.13 19.02 -26.65
N LYS A 254 -20.22 18.27 -27.28
CA LYS A 254 -20.49 17.55 -28.52
C LYS A 254 -21.52 16.43 -28.30
N LEU A 255 -21.33 15.61 -27.27
CA LEU A 255 -22.18 14.44 -27.00
C LEU A 255 -23.54 14.82 -26.40
N LEU A 256 -23.60 15.89 -25.60
CA LEU A 256 -24.85 16.39 -25.00
C LEU A 256 -25.54 17.45 -25.87
N LYS A 257 -25.12 17.63 -27.12
CA LYS A 257 -25.78 18.55 -28.05
C LYS A 257 -27.24 18.15 -28.25
N GLY A 258 -28.15 19.09 -28.03
CA GLY A 258 -29.61 18.86 -28.14
C GLY A 258 -30.25 18.31 -26.87
N PHE A 259 -29.51 18.24 -25.75
CA PHE A 259 -30.09 18.13 -24.41
C PHE A 259 -30.07 19.50 -23.76
N ASP A 260 -31.20 19.93 -23.19
CA ASP A 260 -31.30 21.22 -22.48
C ASP A 260 -30.55 21.18 -21.14
N ILE A 261 -29.23 21.34 -21.19
CA ILE A 261 -28.30 21.28 -20.06
C ILE A 261 -27.22 22.34 -20.25
N LYS A 262 -26.94 23.10 -19.19
CA LYS A 262 -25.87 24.11 -19.20
C LYS A 262 -24.56 23.49 -18.77
N ILE A 263 -23.56 23.54 -19.64
CA ILE A 263 -22.22 23.01 -19.39
C ILE A 263 -21.25 24.19 -19.26
N GLY A 264 -20.52 24.26 -18.15
CA GLY A 264 -19.55 25.32 -17.87
C GLY A 264 -18.11 24.79 -17.85
N LEU A 265 -17.15 25.70 -18.02
CA LEU A 265 -15.72 25.44 -17.87
C LEU A 265 -15.14 26.41 -16.83
N LEU A 266 -14.43 25.86 -15.84
CA LEU A 266 -13.70 26.63 -14.83
C LEU A 266 -12.28 26.09 -14.65
N THR A 267 -11.31 26.82 -15.20
CA THR A 267 -9.88 26.61 -15.01
C THR A 267 -9.25 27.87 -14.39
N ARG A 268 -7.94 27.87 -14.15
CA ARG A 268 -7.24 29.08 -13.67
C ARG A 268 -7.27 30.17 -14.75
N THR A 269 -7.16 29.76 -16.01
CA THR A 269 -7.08 30.67 -17.16
C THR A 269 -8.42 31.01 -17.80
N GLN A 270 -9.46 30.18 -17.63
CA GLN A 270 -10.74 30.34 -18.32
C GLN A 270 -11.94 30.15 -17.38
N LYS A 271 -12.92 31.03 -17.51
CA LYS A 271 -14.23 30.93 -16.87
C LYS A 271 -15.31 31.10 -17.94
N LYS A 272 -16.06 30.04 -18.26
CA LYS A 272 -17.13 30.05 -19.25
C LYS A 272 -18.39 29.45 -18.66
N ASP A 273 -19.50 30.20 -18.71
CA ASP A 273 -20.84 29.76 -18.31
C ASP A 273 -20.94 29.08 -16.93
N HIS A 274 -20.02 29.41 -16.02
CA HIS A 274 -19.84 28.65 -14.78
C HIS A 274 -20.91 28.89 -13.71
N ASP A 275 -21.54 30.07 -13.67
CA ASP A 275 -22.43 30.48 -12.57
C ASP A 275 -23.79 29.76 -12.54
N LYS A 276 -24.19 29.15 -13.66
CA LYS A 276 -25.48 28.44 -13.81
C LYS A 276 -25.31 27.07 -14.51
N ALA A 277 -24.12 26.51 -14.47
CA ALA A 277 -23.83 25.22 -15.07
C ALA A 277 -24.48 24.09 -14.25
N SER A 278 -25.20 23.20 -14.94
CA SER A 278 -25.61 21.90 -14.41
C SER A 278 -24.42 20.92 -14.39
N ILE A 279 -23.51 21.03 -15.36
CA ILE A 279 -22.26 20.28 -15.42
C ILE A 279 -21.11 21.27 -15.48
N LEU A 280 -20.31 21.34 -14.41
CA LEU A 280 -19.14 22.22 -14.34
C LEU A 280 -17.86 21.40 -14.50
N ILE A 281 -17.15 21.64 -15.59
CA ILE A 281 -15.90 20.96 -15.93
C ILE A 281 -14.73 21.85 -15.53
N GLY A 282 -13.69 21.31 -14.91
CA GLY A 282 -12.59 22.13 -14.45
C GLY A 282 -11.42 21.37 -13.88
N THR A 283 -10.47 22.11 -13.33
CA THR A 283 -9.32 21.54 -12.61
C THR A 283 -9.54 21.64 -11.10
N HIS A 284 -8.46 21.66 -10.32
CA HIS A 284 -8.48 22.04 -8.90
C HIS A 284 -9.17 23.39 -8.63
N ALA A 285 -9.38 24.24 -9.65
CA ALA A 285 -10.16 25.46 -9.51
C ALA A 285 -11.60 25.20 -8.99
N LEU A 286 -12.18 24.02 -9.24
CA LEU A 286 -13.53 23.66 -8.75
C LEU A 286 -13.62 23.58 -7.22
N ILE A 287 -12.50 23.33 -6.54
CA ILE A 287 -12.41 23.12 -5.08
C ILE A 287 -11.70 24.27 -4.36
N GLN A 288 -11.37 25.35 -5.08
CA GLN A 288 -10.79 26.54 -4.46
C GLN A 288 -11.86 27.38 -3.76
N LYS A 289 -11.43 28.15 -2.75
CA LYS A 289 -12.31 29.07 -2.02
C LYS A 289 -12.99 30.03 -3.02
N GLY A 290 -14.32 29.98 -3.10
CA GLY A 290 -15.12 30.88 -3.93
C GLY A 290 -16.12 30.18 -4.85
N VAL A 291 -15.93 28.90 -5.18
CA VAL A 291 -16.91 28.12 -5.94
C VAL A 291 -17.93 27.51 -4.97
N LYS A 292 -19.22 27.83 -5.16
CA LYS A 292 -20.32 27.25 -4.38
C LYS A 292 -21.29 26.56 -5.33
N PHE A 293 -21.40 25.24 -5.18
CA PHE A 293 -22.48 24.49 -5.81
C PHE A 293 -23.76 24.66 -4.98
N LYS A 294 -24.91 24.75 -5.66
CA LYS A 294 -26.22 24.82 -5.03
C LYS A 294 -26.69 23.44 -4.57
N ASN A 295 -26.53 22.44 -5.44
CA ASN A 295 -27.02 21.08 -5.22
C ASN A 295 -26.14 20.06 -5.96
N LEU A 296 -24.85 20.01 -5.59
CA LEU A 296 -23.91 19.02 -6.11
C LEU A 296 -24.33 17.61 -5.69
N ALA A 297 -24.53 16.71 -6.66
CA ALA A 297 -24.87 15.31 -6.40
C ALA A 297 -23.89 14.31 -7.01
N LEU A 298 -23.06 14.73 -7.98
CA LEU A 298 -22.07 13.87 -8.61
C LEU A 298 -20.74 14.60 -8.80
N VAL A 299 -19.66 13.93 -8.41
CA VAL A 299 -18.29 14.36 -8.66
C VAL A 299 -17.60 13.28 -9.48
N ILE A 300 -17.08 13.67 -10.64
CA ILE A 300 -16.32 12.82 -11.56
C ILE A 300 -14.87 13.31 -11.53
N VAL A 301 -13.93 12.43 -11.18
CA VAL A 301 -12.50 12.77 -11.15
C VAL A 301 -11.77 11.91 -12.16
N ASP A 302 -11.26 12.55 -13.22
CA ASP A 302 -10.42 11.89 -14.21
C ASP A 302 -8.96 11.86 -13.74
N GLU A 303 -8.26 10.75 -13.99
CA GLU A 303 -6.88 10.51 -13.56
C GLU A 303 -6.60 10.86 -12.09
N GLN A 304 -7.43 10.33 -11.18
CA GLN A 304 -7.38 10.66 -9.75
C GLN A 304 -6.00 10.54 -9.08
N HIS A 305 -5.09 9.73 -9.62
CA HIS A 305 -3.73 9.55 -9.09
C HIS A 305 -2.86 10.81 -9.20
N ARG A 306 -3.27 11.78 -10.04
CA ARG A 306 -2.60 13.08 -10.20
C ARG A 306 -3.08 14.13 -9.20
N PHE A 307 -4.07 13.81 -8.37
CA PHE A 307 -4.65 14.69 -7.36
C PHE A 307 -4.16 14.31 -5.96
N GLY A 308 -3.79 15.30 -5.15
CA GLY A 308 -3.41 15.08 -3.75
C GLY A 308 -4.60 14.64 -2.89
N VAL A 309 -4.32 13.91 -1.80
CA VAL A 309 -5.38 13.37 -0.91
C VAL A 309 -6.28 14.49 -0.36
N GLU A 310 -5.72 15.62 0.06
CA GLU A 310 -6.47 16.75 0.61
C GLU A 310 -7.36 17.48 -0.40
N GLN A 311 -7.04 17.40 -1.69
CA GLN A 311 -7.84 18.03 -2.73
C GLN A 311 -9.14 17.25 -2.95
N ARG A 312 -9.11 15.93 -2.75
CA ARG A 312 -10.28 15.06 -2.88
C ARG A 312 -11.24 15.18 -1.71
N ALA A 313 -10.75 15.46 -0.51
CA ALA A 313 -11.57 15.56 0.70
C ALA A 313 -12.37 16.87 0.83
N LYS A 314 -12.20 17.83 -0.09
CA LYS A 314 -12.89 19.14 -0.10
C LYS A 314 -14.18 19.16 -0.92
N LEU A 315 -14.56 18.02 -1.48
CA LEU A 315 -15.76 17.79 -2.29
C LEU A 315 -16.73 16.91 -1.50
#